data_AF-A0A1Y2M310-F1
#
_entry.id   AF-A0A1Y2M310-F1
#
_cell.length_a   1.000
_cell.length_b   1.000
_cell.length_c   1.000
_cell.angle_alpha   90.00
_cell.angle_beta   90.00
_cell.angle_gamma   90.00
#
_symmetry.space_group_name_H-M   'P 1'
#
loop_
_entity.id
_entity.type
_entity.pdbx_description
1 polymer ?
#
loop_
_entity_poly.entity_id
_entity_poly.type
_entity_poly.pdbx_seq_one_letter_code
_entity_poly.pdbx_strand_id
1 'polypeptide(L)'
;MGFTKSFAGLAVCRLLLGLFEGGILGSVIIYFAFFYWRSQMLLRSGLFYCAAPLSDAFGGLLASGLSQIEAGGYRRWPSILFIEGAVTVVFGIVCFFFMPDTPATARFLGVEEKEWALKRMRLDAHRSTRVDVDEGKFDWYWVKMAMQAP
;
A
#
# COMPACT_ATOMS: atom_id res chain seq x y z
N MET A 1 -1.33 -17.46 -12.20
CA MET A 1 -2.38 -17.63 -13.22
C MET A 1 -1.84 -18.01 -14.60
N GLY A 2 -0.69 -17.48 -15.04
CA GLY A 2 -0.17 -17.77 -16.38
C GLY A 2 0.30 -19.22 -16.65
N PHE A 3 0.71 -19.95 -15.61
CA PHE A 3 1.21 -21.33 -15.72
C PHE A 3 0.17 -22.41 -15.34
N THR A 4 -0.99 -22.02 -14.79
CA THR A 4 -1.99 -22.97 -14.28
C THR A 4 -2.90 -23.44 -15.40
N LYS A 5 -2.83 -24.74 -15.73
CA LYS A 5 -3.72 -25.40 -16.72
C LYS A 5 -5.03 -25.92 -16.11
N SER A 6 -5.19 -25.85 -14.79
CA SER A 6 -6.37 -26.34 -14.05
C SER A 6 -7.21 -25.19 -13.49
N PHE A 7 -8.53 -25.32 -13.57
CA PHE A 7 -9.51 -24.34 -13.06
C PHE A 7 -9.35 -24.09 -11.55
N ALA A 8 -9.10 -25.15 -10.77
CA ALA A 8 -8.87 -25.03 -9.34
C ALA A 8 -7.64 -24.17 -8.99
N GLY A 9 -6.54 -24.32 -9.74
CA GLY A 9 -5.34 -23.52 -9.55
C GLY A 9 -5.57 -22.03 -9.87
N LEU A 10 -6.40 -21.75 -10.88
CA LEU A 10 -6.76 -20.39 -11.26
C LEU A 10 -7.62 -19.72 -10.18
N ALA A 11 -8.59 -20.45 -9.62
CA ALA A 11 -9.44 -19.98 -8.52
C ALA A 11 -8.62 -19.69 -7.26
N VAL A 12 -7.73 -20.60 -6.84
CA VAL A 12 -6.87 -20.40 -5.66
C VAL A 12 -5.95 -19.20 -5.83
N CYS A 13 -5.29 -19.05 -6.99
CA CYS A 13 -4.47 -17.87 -7.26
C CYS A 13 -5.28 -16.57 -7.16
N ARG A 14 -6.55 -16.56 -7.58
CA ARG A 14 -7.39 -15.36 -7.55
C ARG A 14 -7.84 -15.01 -6.14
N LEU A 15 -8.14 -16.02 -5.32
CA LEU A 15 -8.44 -15.84 -3.90
C LEU A 15 -7.25 -15.27 -3.14
N LEU A 16 -6.05 -15.83 -3.35
CA LEU A 16 -4.84 -15.32 -2.71
C LEU A 16 -4.53 -13.88 -3.13
N LEU A 17 -4.64 -13.58 -4.42
CA LEU A 17 -4.40 -12.24 -4.93
C LEU A 17 -5.38 -11.22 -4.33
N GLY A 18 -6.68 -11.55 -4.27
CA GLY A 18 -7.67 -10.70 -3.62
C GLY A 18 -7.44 -10.53 -2.11
N LEU A 19 -6.97 -11.57 -1.42
CA LEU A 19 -6.63 -11.50 0.00
C LEU A 19 -5.47 -10.53 0.26
N PHE A 20 -4.44 -10.55 -0.59
CA PHE A 20 -3.29 -9.65 -0.45
C PHE A 20 -3.62 -8.20 -0.86
N GLU A 21 -4.38 -8.00 -1.94
CA GLU A 21 -4.74 -6.66 -2.41
C GLU A 21 -5.74 -5.95 -1.49
N GLY A 22 -6.65 -6.69 -0.85
CA GLY A 22 -7.70 -6.13 -0.01
C GLY A 22 -7.20 -5.30 1.18
N GLY A 23 -6.02 -5.60 1.70
CA GLY A 23 -5.44 -4.87 2.84
C GLY A 23 -4.73 -3.55 2.48
N ILE A 24 -4.31 -3.39 1.21
CA ILE A 24 -3.35 -2.35 0.82
C ILE A 24 -3.94 -0.95 1.04
N LEU A 25 -5.18 -0.72 0.63
CA LEU A 25 -5.82 0.59 0.73
C LEU A 25 -5.92 1.08 2.17
N GLY A 26 -6.35 0.20 3.09
CA GLY A 26 -6.44 0.53 4.51
C GLY A 26 -5.07 0.81 5.13
N SER A 27 -4.07 -0.03 4.82
CA SER A 27 -2.69 0.13 5.29
C SER A 27 -2.07 1.46 4.85
N VAL A 28 -2.26 1.86 3.59
CA VAL A 28 -1.73 3.12 3.05
C VAL A 28 -2.37 4.33 3.71
N ILE A 29 -3.68 4.30 3.98
CA ILE A 29 -4.39 5.41 4.64
C ILE A 29 -3.91 5.57 6.09
N ILE A 30 -3.73 4.47 6.82
CA ILE A 30 -3.19 4.49 8.18
C ILE A 30 -1.75 5.00 8.18
N TYR A 31 -0.93 4.57 7.22
CA TYR A 31 0.43 5.07 7.06
C TYR A 31 0.46 6.59 6.81
N PHE A 32 -0.43 7.12 5.97
CA PHE A 32 -0.57 8.57 5.80
C PHE A 32 -1.04 9.30 7.07
N ALA A 33 -1.90 8.67 7.86
CA ALA A 33 -2.38 9.26 9.12
C ALA A 33 -1.24 9.40 10.16
N PHE A 34 -0.22 8.54 10.12
CA PHE A 34 0.96 8.69 10.98
C PHE A 34 1.91 9.80 10.52
N PHE A 35 2.00 10.09 9.22
CA PHE A 35 2.96 11.09 8.71
C PHE A 35 2.37 12.49 8.51
N TYR A 36 1.04 12.65 8.43
CA TYR A 36 0.40 13.89 7.97
C TYR A 36 -0.74 14.39 8.87
N TRP A 37 -0.87 15.73 8.95
CA TRP A 37 -1.95 16.41 9.69
C TRP A 37 -3.31 16.24 9.01
N ARG A 38 -4.39 16.04 9.77
CA ARG A 38 -5.78 15.89 9.28
C ARG A 38 -6.21 16.92 8.23
N SER A 39 -5.77 18.18 8.32
CA SER A 39 -6.11 19.22 7.34
C SER A 39 -5.43 19.05 5.99
N GLN A 40 -4.24 18.43 5.94
CA GLN A 40 -3.50 18.16 4.70
C GLN A 40 -3.65 16.72 4.22
N MET A 41 -4.14 15.83 5.09
CA MET A 41 -4.35 14.42 4.78
C MET A 41 -5.29 14.24 3.59
N LEU A 42 -6.40 15.00 3.55
CA LEU A 42 -7.42 14.88 2.50
C LEU A 42 -6.88 15.19 1.10
N LEU A 43 -6.04 16.23 0.97
CA LEU A 43 -5.48 16.64 -0.32
C LEU A 43 -4.46 15.59 -0.82
N ARG A 44 -3.65 15.04 0.08
CA ARG A 44 -2.64 14.02 -0.23
C ARG A 44 -3.26 12.65 -0.53
N SER A 45 -4.28 12.24 0.24
CA SER A 45 -5.04 11.01 -0.04
C SER A 45 -5.84 11.13 -1.34
N GLY A 46 -6.34 12.33 -1.65
CA GLY A 46 -6.99 12.63 -2.92
C GLY A 46 -6.03 12.46 -4.10
N LEU A 47 -4.79 12.95 -3.99
CA LEU A 47 -3.77 12.75 -5.03
C LEU A 47 -3.43 11.28 -5.23
N PHE A 48 -3.32 10.50 -4.14
CA PHE A 48 -3.14 9.05 -4.22
C PHE A 48 -4.32 8.36 -4.92
N TYR A 49 -5.55 8.77 -4.62
CA TYR A 49 -6.75 8.21 -5.25
C TYR A 49 -6.83 8.58 -6.74
N CYS A 50 -6.36 9.77 -7.14
CA CYS A 50 -6.25 10.16 -8.55
C CYS A 50 -5.17 9.37 -9.32
N ALA A 51 -4.17 8.81 -8.64
CA ALA A 51 -3.17 7.95 -9.27
C ALA A 51 -3.76 6.59 -9.68
N ALA A 52 -4.81 6.10 -8.99
CA ALA A 52 -5.47 4.84 -9.32
C ALA A 52 -6.06 4.81 -10.75
N PRO A 53 -6.92 5.76 -11.18
CA PRO A 53 -7.43 5.78 -12.55
C PRO A 53 -6.35 6.08 -13.58
N LEU A 54 -5.30 6.82 -13.20
CA LEU A 54 -4.17 7.06 -14.08
C LEU A 54 -3.41 5.74 -14.35
N SER A 55 -3.16 4.95 -13.31
CA SER A 55 -2.54 3.63 -13.43
C SER A 55 -3.42 2.68 -14.25
N ASP A 56 -4.74 2.71 -14.07
CA ASP A 56 -5.68 1.89 -14.83
C ASP A 56 -5.65 2.24 -16.34
N ALA A 57 -5.59 3.53 -16.68
CA ALA A 57 -5.44 3.99 -18.05
C ALA A 57 -4.12 3.51 -18.69
N PHE A 58 -3.01 3.56 -17.94
CA PHE A 58 -1.72 3.02 -18.39
C PHE A 58 -1.73 1.50 -18.50
N GLY A 59 -2.40 0.80 -17.58
CA GLY A 59 -2.58 -0.65 -17.61
C GLY A 59 -3.37 -1.09 -18.85
N GLY A 60 -4.44 -0.36 -19.19
CA GLY A 60 -5.20 -0.57 -20.43
C GLY A 60 -4.38 -0.33 -21.69
N LEU A 61 -3.55 0.72 -21.70
CA LEU A 61 -2.63 1.00 -22.81
C LEU A 61 -1.55 -0.08 -22.96
N LEU A 62 -0.96 -0.52 -21.84
CA LEU A 62 0.00 -1.63 -21.80
C LEU A 62 -0.64 -2.93 -22.30
N ALA A 63 -1.87 -3.23 -21.89
CA ALA A 63 -2.60 -4.41 -22.38
C ALA A 63 -2.81 -4.37 -23.90
N SER A 64 -3.12 -3.20 -24.47
CA SER A 64 -3.26 -3.01 -25.92
C SER A 64 -1.91 -3.18 -26.66
N GLY A 65 -0.82 -2.62 -26.13
CA GLY A 65 0.52 -2.77 -26.69
C GLY A 65 1.05 -4.20 -26.62
N LEU A 66 0.87 -4.87 -25.48
CA LEU A 66 1.27 -6.26 -25.26
C LEU A 66 0.38 -7.27 -25.99
N SER A 67 -0.86 -6.91 -26.34
CA SER A 67 -1.72 -7.75 -27.19
C SER A 67 -1.12 -7.96 -28.59
N GLN A 68 -0.23 -7.07 -29.05
CA GLN A 68 0.43 -7.18 -30.35
C GLN A 68 1.73 -8.01 -30.32
N ILE A 69 2.30 -8.24 -29.13
CA ILE A 69 3.58 -8.94 -28.96
C ILE A 69 3.34 -10.43 -28.69
N GLU A 70 3.75 -11.28 -29.64
CA GLU A 70 3.73 -12.74 -29.50
C GLU A 70 5.04 -13.23 -28.87
N ALA A 71 5.07 -13.34 -27.54
CA ALA A 71 6.21 -13.93 -26.84
C ALA A 71 6.12 -15.47 -26.89
N GLY A 72 6.77 -16.07 -27.88
CA GLY A 72 7.29 -17.44 -27.82
C GLY A 72 6.32 -18.55 -27.37
N GLY A 73 5.18 -18.73 -28.05
CA GLY A 73 4.34 -19.93 -27.94
C GLY A 73 3.39 -20.01 -26.73
N TYR A 74 3.35 -18.97 -25.86
CA TYR A 74 2.37 -18.87 -24.79
C TYR A 74 1.20 -17.93 -25.16
N ARG A 75 -0.01 -18.24 -24.68
CA ARG A 75 -1.21 -17.39 -24.86
C ARG A 75 -0.90 -15.95 -24.42
N ARG A 76 -1.34 -14.96 -25.22
CA ARG A 76 -1.10 -13.51 -25.04
C ARG A 76 -1.44 -12.96 -23.63
N TRP A 77 -2.51 -13.46 -23.01
CA TRP A 77 -3.03 -12.93 -21.74
C TRP A 77 -2.13 -13.18 -20.50
N PRO A 78 -1.63 -14.39 -20.24
CA PRO A 78 -0.66 -14.69 -19.18
C PRO A 78 0.56 -13.76 -19.07
N SER A 79 1.10 -13.29 -20.20
CA SER A 79 2.36 -12.54 -20.25
C SER A 79 2.25 -11.17 -19.60
N ILE A 80 1.05 -10.55 -19.64
CA ILE A 80 0.78 -9.26 -19.00
C ILE A 80 0.92 -9.40 -17.48
N LEU A 81 0.30 -10.43 -16.91
CA LEU A 81 0.35 -10.70 -15.47
C LEU A 81 1.77 -11.04 -14.97
N PHE A 82 2.60 -11.66 -15.81
CA PHE A 82 4.00 -11.93 -15.44
C PHE A 82 4.83 -10.65 -15.36
N ILE A 83 4.67 -9.74 -16.32
CA ILE A 83 5.41 -8.47 -16.36
C ILE A 83 4.93 -7.56 -15.22
N GLU A 84 3.62 -7.42 -15.04
CA GLU A 84 3.03 -6.61 -13.97
C GLU A 84 3.35 -7.19 -12.58
N GLY A 85 3.29 -8.51 -12.43
CA GLY A 85 3.71 -9.23 -11.23
C GLY A 85 5.20 -9.04 -10.91
N ALA A 86 6.08 -9.04 -11.92
CA ALA A 86 7.51 -8.82 -11.71
C ALA A 86 7.79 -7.38 -11.26
N VAL A 87 7.15 -6.39 -11.89
CA VAL A 87 7.30 -4.97 -11.53
C VAL A 87 6.81 -4.72 -10.10
N THR A 88 5.68 -5.28 -9.70
CA THR A 88 5.14 -5.14 -8.34
C THR A 88 6.04 -5.78 -7.28
N VAL A 89 6.63 -6.95 -7.55
CA VAL A 89 7.60 -7.59 -6.63
C VAL A 89 8.85 -6.73 -6.46
N VAL A 90 9.41 -6.20 -7.56
CA VAL A 90 10.58 -5.31 -7.49
C VAL A 90 10.25 -4.06 -6.68
N PHE A 91 9.10 -3.44 -6.92
CA PHE A 91 8.66 -2.26 -6.18
C PHE A 91 8.46 -2.56 -4.69
N GLY A 92 7.90 -3.73 -4.35
CA GLY A 92 7.75 -4.19 -2.98
C GLY A 92 9.09 -4.33 -2.25
N ILE A 93 10.11 -4.89 -2.91
CA ILE A 93 11.47 -4.99 -2.35
C ILE A 93 12.06 -3.59 -2.12
N VAL A 94 11.92 -2.68 -3.09
CA VAL A 94 12.40 -1.30 -2.94
C VAL A 94 11.71 -0.60 -1.78
N CYS A 95 10.37 -0.72 -1.67
CA CYS A 95 9.61 -0.17 -0.56
C CYS A 95 10.06 -0.75 0.79
N PHE A 96 10.34 -2.05 0.88
CA PHE A 96 10.83 -2.67 2.12
C PHE A 96 12.16 -2.06 2.60
N PHE A 97 13.06 -1.68 1.69
CA PHE A 97 14.33 -1.04 2.06
C PHE A 97 14.23 0.47 2.29
N PHE A 98 13.34 1.17 1.58
CA PHE A 98 13.25 2.63 1.60
C PHE A 98 12.18 3.19 2.55
N MET A 99 11.14 2.42 2.90
CA MET A 99 10.03 2.91 3.71
C MET A 99 10.38 2.84 5.20
N PRO A 100 10.46 3.99 5.90
CA PRO A 100 10.71 4.01 7.34
C PRO A 100 9.44 3.70 8.13
N ASP A 101 9.54 2.80 9.11
CA ASP A 101 8.41 2.35 9.93
C ASP A 101 7.79 3.45 10.82
N THR A 102 8.57 4.49 11.16
CA THR A 102 8.10 5.62 11.95
C THR A 102 8.69 6.94 11.45
N PRO A 103 8.02 8.08 11.69
CA PRO A 103 8.58 9.40 11.40
C PRO A 103 9.85 9.70 12.21
N ALA A 104 10.08 9.01 13.34
CA ALA A 104 11.32 9.07 14.10
C ALA A 104 12.50 8.36 13.36
N THR A 105 12.23 7.22 12.73
CA THR A 105 13.22 6.44 11.97
C THR A 105 13.37 6.92 10.51
N ALA A 106 12.57 7.88 10.06
CA ALA A 106 12.64 8.42 8.70
C ALA A 106 14.05 8.94 8.35
N ARG A 107 14.76 8.23 7.46
CA ARG A 107 16.10 8.61 6.99
C ARG A 107 16.11 9.86 6.10
N PHE A 108 14.95 10.32 5.67
CA PHE A 108 14.78 11.47 4.78
C PHE A 108 14.62 12.81 5.52
N LEU A 109 14.30 12.82 6.83
CA LEU A 109 14.18 14.05 7.62
C LEU A 109 15.46 14.32 8.42
N GLY A 110 15.91 15.57 8.45
CA GLY A 110 16.99 16.03 9.34
C GLY A 110 16.60 15.92 10.82
N VAL A 111 17.58 15.99 11.73
CA VAL A 111 17.36 15.83 13.19
C VAL A 111 16.34 16.85 13.72
N GLU A 112 16.42 18.11 13.28
CA GLU A 112 15.47 19.17 13.67
C GLU A 112 14.05 18.91 13.12
N GLU A 113 13.94 18.43 11.87
CA GLU A 113 12.64 18.15 11.27
C GLU A 113 11.94 16.95 11.95
N LYS A 114 12.71 15.97 12.44
CA LYS A 114 12.19 14.86 13.25
C LYS A 114 11.62 15.33 14.57
N GLU A 115 12.31 16.22 15.27
CA GLU A 115 11.82 16.80 16.53
C GLU A 115 10.54 17.62 16.30
N TRP A 116 10.49 18.40 15.22
CA TRP A 116 9.28 19.10 14.82
C TRP A 116 8.13 18.16 14.44
N ALA A 117 8.41 17.05 13.75
CA ALA A 117 7.43 16.02 13.42
C ALA A 117 6.88 15.32 14.66
N LEU A 118 7.73 14.93 15.61
CA LEU A 118 7.33 14.33 16.89
C LEU A 118 6.52 15.30 17.76
N LYS A 119 6.95 16.56 17.86
CA LYS A 119 6.22 17.61 18.57
C LYS A 119 4.84 17.85 17.93
N ARG A 120 4.76 17.80 16.60
CA ARG A 120 3.51 17.91 15.84
C ARG A 120 2.57 16.73 16.08
N MET A 121 3.07 15.50 16.10
CA MET A 121 2.26 14.31 16.43
C MET A 121 1.71 14.39 17.85
N ARG A 122 2.52 14.83 18.83
CA ARG A 122 2.08 15.02 20.22
C ARG A 122 0.99 16.09 20.37
N LEU A 123 1.05 17.16 19.57
CA LEU A 123 0.03 18.21 19.54
C LEU A 123 -1.30 17.73 18.91
N ASP A 124 -1.26 16.89 17.87
CA ASP A 124 -2.47 16.32 17.27
C ASP A 124 -3.08 15.21 18.16
N ALA A 125 -2.25 14.43 18.87
CA ALA A 125 -2.69 13.40 19.83
C ALA A 125 -3.36 13.98 21.10
N HIS A 126 -3.02 15.21 21.49
CA HIS A 126 -3.61 15.86 22.67
C HIS A 126 -5.13 16.06 22.60
N ARG A 127 -5.75 15.92 21.42
CA ARG A 127 -7.21 16.02 21.19
C ARG A 127 -7.90 14.66 21.05
N SER A 128 -7.15 13.57 20.96
CA SER A 128 -7.63 12.21 20.69
C SER A 128 -6.72 11.24 21.41
N THR A 129 -7.00 10.99 22.70
CA THR A 129 -6.40 9.99 23.62
C THR A 129 -4.87 9.85 23.56
N ARG A 130 -4.18 10.02 24.69
CA ARG A 130 -2.72 9.81 24.83
C ARG A 130 -2.33 8.39 24.33
N VAL A 131 -1.97 8.28 23.07
CA VAL A 131 -1.32 7.10 22.50
C VAL A 131 0.15 7.49 22.38
N ASP A 132 0.96 7.00 23.32
CA ASP A 132 2.41 7.11 23.23
C ASP A 132 2.87 6.33 21.99
N VAL A 133 3.32 7.07 20.97
CA VAL A 133 3.75 6.55 19.67
C VAL A 133 5.15 5.91 19.75
N ASP A 134 5.69 5.71 20.95
CA ASP A 134 7.07 5.26 21.16
C ASP A 134 7.25 3.74 21.06
N GLU A 135 6.17 2.94 21.08
CA GLU A 135 6.27 1.50 20.84
C GLU A 135 5.29 1.09 19.74
N GLY A 136 5.81 0.75 18.55
CA GLY A 136 5.08 0.11 17.45
C GLY A 136 4.61 -1.31 17.78
N LYS A 137 4.07 -1.53 18.98
CA LYS A 137 3.48 -2.80 19.41
C LYS A 137 2.00 -2.75 19.07
N PHE A 138 1.59 -3.65 18.19
CA PHE A 138 0.18 -3.87 17.86
C PHE A 138 -0.56 -4.41 19.09
N ASP A 139 -1.42 -3.60 19.69
CA ASP A 139 -2.19 -3.99 20.87
C ASP A 139 -3.58 -4.53 20.47
N TRP A 140 -3.78 -5.82 20.74
CA TRP A 140 -5.04 -6.54 20.49
C TRP A 140 -6.23 -5.98 21.26
N TYR A 141 -5.97 -5.17 22.30
CA TYR A 141 -6.99 -4.45 23.04
C TYR A 141 -7.86 -3.57 22.13
N TRP A 142 -7.25 -2.81 21.22
CA TRP A 142 -7.98 -1.89 20.33
C TRP A 142 -8.86 -2.61 19.31
N VAL A 143 -8.42 -3.77 18.84
CA VAL A 143 -9.21 -4.63 17.93
C VAL A 143 -10.49 -5.10 18.62
N LYS A 144 -10.36 -5.50 19.89
CA LYS A 144 -11.51 -5.95 20.69
C LYS A 144 -12.47 -4.81 20.99
N MET A 145 -11.95 -3.61 21.25
CA MET A 145 -12.75 -2.42 21.49
C MET A 145 -13.51 -1.97 20.22
N ALA A 146 -12.88 -2.04 19.06
CA ALA A 146 -13.51 -1.72 17.77
C ALA A 146 -14.65 -2.70 17.40
N MET A 147 -14.52 -3.98 17.76
CA MET A 147 -15.61 -4.97 17.57
C MET A 147 -16.78 -4.79 18.54
N GLN A 148 -16.57 -4.11 19.68
CA GLN A 148 -17.58 -3.92 20.72
C GLN A 148 -18.25 -2.54 20.67
N ALA A 149 -17.76 -1.63 19.83
CA ALA A 149 -18.39 -0.34 19.62
C ALA A 149 -19.69 -0.52 18.81
N PRO A 150 -20.85 -0.03 19.31
CA PRO A 150 -22.15 -0.15 18.65
C PRO A 150 -22.27 0.70 17.37
#